data_AF-A0A1H0EG48-F1
#
_entry.id   AF-A0A1H0EG48-F1
#
_cell.length_a   1.000
_cell.length_b   1.000
_cell.length_c   1.000
_cell.angle_alpha   90.00
_cell.angle_beta   90.00
_cell.angle_gamma   90.00
#
_symmetry.space_group_name_H-M   'P 1'
#
loop_
_entity.id
_entity.type
_entity.pdbx_description
1 polymer ?
#
loop_
_entity_poly.entity_id
_entity_poly.type
_entity_poly.pdbx_seq_one_letter_code
_entity_poly.pdbx_strand_id
1 'polypeptide(L)'
;MSADDEPLYAAEFAPVEGGRVTIRTRDYGTVVLDEPDWCNGRHMQGGFREDIQHQSADVDMTFNVGQATGPATLLSSYLQLRPFSPTRPDLLMSVEFSDQDVALDPAGLDALAAALVEHACVVRHAARRLAVLRETGR
;
A
#
# COMPACT_ATOMS: atom_id res chain seq x y z
N MET A 1 7.56 -41.90 -7.01
CA MET A 1 8.31 -40.65 -7.22
C MET A 1 7.38 -39.53 -6.79
N SER A 2 7.64 -38.93 -5.62
CA SER A 2 6.79 -37.87 -5.03
C SER A 2 6.89 -36.61 -5.88
N ALA A 3 5.77 -35.88 -5.96
CA ALA A 3 5.56 -34.72 -6.81
C ALA A 3 5.81 -33.39 -6.08
N ASP A 4 6.73 -33.35 -5.12
CA ASP A 4 6.86 -32.22 -4.18
C ASP A 4 8.26 -31.60 -4.14
N ASP A 5 8.83 -31.31 -5.30
CA ASP A 5 10.09 -30.54 -5.38
C ASP A 5 10.07 -29.59 -6.59
N GLU A 6 8.94 -28.90 -6.80
CA GLU A 6 8.94 -27.73 -7.66
C GLU A 6 9.68 -26.61 -6.90
N PRO A 7 10.85 -26.14 -7.38
CA PRO A 7 11.62 -25.16 -6.65
C PRO A 7 10.79 -23.88 -6.51
N LEU A 8 10.71 -23.35 -5.29
CA LEU A 8 10.17 -22.02 -5.02
C LEU A 8 10.91 -21.02 -5.92
N TYR A 9 10.28 -20.62 -7.02
CA TYR A 9 10.85 -19.64 -7.92
C TYR A 9 10.82 -18.29 -7.22
N ALA A 10 11.97 -17.83 -6.73
CA ALA A 10 12.10 -16.48 -6.21
C ALA A 10 11.83 -15.52 -7.37
N ALA A 11 10.83 -14.66 -7.22
CA ALA A 11 10.58 -13.66 -8.23
C ALA A 11 11.78 -12.71 -8.32
N GLU A 12 12.32 -12.58 -9.54
CA GLU A 12 13.41 -11.68 -9.80
C GLU A 12 12.90 -10.24 -9.95
N PHE A 13 13.57 -9.29 -9.30
CA PHE A 13 13.30 -7.87 -9.52
C PHE A 13 13.95 -7.40 -10.83
N ALA A 14 13.26 -6.53 -11.55
CA ALA A 14 13.78 -5.91 -12.74
C ALA A 14 14.86 -4.87 -12.39
N PRO A 15 15.95 -4.79 -13.17
CA PRO A 15 16.99 -3.79 -12.95
C PRO A 15 16.45 -2.39 -13.26
N VAL A 16 16.82 -1.43 -12.41
CA VAL A 16 16.62 0.00 -12.63
C VAL A 16 17.99 0.64 -12.87
N GLU A 17 18.21 1.17 -14.06
CA GLU A 17 19.47 1.77 -14.49
C GLU A 17 19.21 3.10 -15.20
N GLY A 18 19.95 4.15 -14.80
CA GLY A 18 19.84 5.46 -15.45
C GLY A 18 18.43 6.09 -15.40
N GLY A 19 17.64 5.80 -14.36
CA GLY A 19 16.27 6.27 -14.23
C GLY A 19 15.27 5.54 -15.14
N ARG A 20 15.61 4.34 -15.62
CA ARG A 20 14.72 3.49 -16.42
C ARG A 20 14.67 2.08 -15.86
N VAL A 21 13.50 1.46 -15.94
CA VAL A 21 13.30 0.05 -15.59
C VAL A 21 13.10 -0.80 -16.85
N THR A 22 13.70 -1.99 -16.89
CA THR A 22 13.56 -2.96 -17.99
C THR A 22 12.92 -4.26 -17.52
N ILE A 23 11.66 -4.48 -17.91
CA ILE A 23 10.82 -5.60 -17.46
C ILE A 23 10.55 -6.54 -18.63
N ARG A 24 10.84 -7.84 -18.45
CA ARG A 24 10.45 -8.91 -19.37
C ARG A 24 9.06 -9.39 -18.97
N THR A 25 8.08 -9.23 -19.84
CA THR A 25 6.71 -9.71 -19.62
C THR A 25 6.46 -11.01 -20.38
N ARG A 26 5.46 -11.79 -19.95
CA ARG A 26 5.07 -13.05 -20.59
C ARG A 26 4.29 -12.87 -21.88
N ASP A 27 3.65 -11.71 -22.04
CA ASP A 27 2.61 -11.45 -23.04
C ASP A 27 3.00 -10.40 -24.10
N TYR A 28 3.95 -9.52 -23.79
CA TYR A 28 4.31 -8.37 -24.62
C TYR A 28 5.81 -8.30 -24.94
N GLY A 29 6.62 -9.17 -24.33
CA GLY A 29 8.07 -9.16 -24.47
C GLY A 29 8.73 -8.17 -23.51
N THR A 30 9.82 -7.52 -23.93
CA THR A 30 10.55 -6.57 -23.06
C THR A 30 9.91 -5.19 -23.12
N VAL A 31 9.61 -4.63 -21.95
CA VAL A 31 9.06 -3.30 -21.74
C VAL A 31 10.10 -2.46 -21.02
N VAL A 32 10.35 -1.24 -21.52
CA VAL A 32 11.28 -0.28 -20.92
C VAL A 32 10.54 1.00 -20.60
N LEU A 33 10.57 1.43 -19.34
CA LEU A 33 9.87 2.62 -18.84
C LEU A 33 10.83 3.58 -18.14
N ASP A 34 10.47 4.86 -18.13
CA ASP A 34 11.09 5.83 -17.22
C ASP A 34 10.58 5.59 -15.80
N GLU A 35 11.50 5.59 -14.83
CA GLU A 35 11.21 5.49 -13.41
C GLU A 35 10.91 6.88 -12.86
N PRO A 36 9.69 7.14 -12.34
CA PRO A 36 9.40 8.35 -11.59
C PRO A 36 10.30 8.43 -10.35
N ASP A 37 10.67 9.65 -9.96
CA ASP A 37 11.54 9.92 -8.81
C ASP A 37 10.97 9.44 -7.46
N TRP A 38 9.65 9.33 -7.35
CA TRP A 38 8.94 8.82 -6.18
C TRP A 38 8.83 7.29 -6.16
N CYS A 39 9.17 6.59 -7.24
CA CYS A 39 9.06 5.13 -7.28
C CYS A 39 10.13 4.47 -6.41
N ASN A 40 9.76 3.36 -5.77
CA ASN A 40 10.66 2.56 -4.94
C ASN A 40 11.59 1.65 -5.76
N GLY A 41 11.49 1.64 -7.09
CA GLY A 41 12.30 0.83 -8.00
C GLY A 41 12.04 -0.67 -7.96
N ARG A 42 10.99 -1.14 -7.27
CA ARG A 42 10.69 -2.57 -7.10
C ARG A 42 9.69 -3.04 -8.14
N HIS A 43 10.20 -3.66 -9.21
CA HIS A 43 9.40 -4.19 -10.30
C HIS A 43 9.62 -5.69 -10.47
N MET A 44 8.56 -6.45 -10.65
CA MET A 44 8.64 -7.91 -10.78
C MET A 44 8.90 -8.31 -12.24
N GLN A 45 9.83 -9.24 -12.47
CA GLN A 45 10.03 -9.85 -13.78
C GLN A 45 8.98 -10.92 -14.07
N GLY A 46 8.70 -11.13 -15.36
CA GLY A 46 7.91 -12.26 -15.83
C GLY A 46 6.42 -12.16 -15.54
N GLY A 47 5.87 -10.99 -15.23
CA GLY A 47 4.43 -10.74 -15.12
C GLY A 47 3.75 -10.48 -16.47
N PHE A 48 2.48 -10.05 -16.44
CA PHE A 48 1.79 -9.48 -17.59
C PHE A 48 2.09 -7.98 -17.69
N ARG A 49 2.04 -7.42 -18.90
CA ARG A 49 2.30 -5.99 -19.08
C ARG A 49 1.32 -5.11 -18.32
N GLU A 50 0.05 -5.50 -18.23
CA GLU A 50 -1.01 -4.74 -17.53
C GLU A 50 -0.85 -4.69 -16.00
N ASP A 51 0.00 -5.55 -15.44
CA ASP A 51 0.32 -5.60 -14.01
C ASP A 51 1.54 -4.74 -13.65
N ILE A 52 2.23 -4.16 -14.64
CA ILE A 52 3.33 -3.25 -14.36
C ILE A 52 2.80 -2.00 -13.64
N GLN A 53 3.39 -1.71 -12.49
CA GLN A 53 3.07 -0.55 -11.68
C GLN A 53 4.32 0.12 -11.12
N HIS A 54 4.31 1.45 -11.09
CA HIS A 54 5.21 2.21 -10.22
C HIS A 54 4.53 2.38 -8.87
N GLN A 55 5.26 2.06 -7.80
CA GLN A 55 4.80 2.19 -6.41
C GLN A 55 5.79 3.05 -5.63
N SER A 56 5.33 3.94 -4.75
CA SER A 56 6.22 4.62 -3.80
C SER A 56 6.62 3.69 -2.64
N ALA A 57 7.41 4.20 -1.70
CA ALA A 57 7.49 3.57 -0.39
C ALA A 57 6.15 3.68 0.34
N ASP A 58 5.87 2.71 1.21
CA ASP A 58 4.69 2.66 2.04
C ASP A 58 4.75 3.75 3.13
N VAL A 59 3.60 4.37 3.40
CA VAL A 59 3.39 5.36 4.46
C VAL A 59 2.42 4.77 5.47
N ASP A 60 2.97 4.29 6.58
CA ASP A 60 2.23 3.60 7.63
C ASP A 60 1.68 4.57 8.70
N MET A 61 0.41 4.42 9.03
CA MET A 61 -0.18 4.98 10.26
C MET A 61 -0.01 3.97 11.40
N THR A 62 1.04 4.15 12.21
CA THR A 62 1.33 3.28 13.36
C THR A 62 0.78 3.86 14.67
N PHE A 63 0.10 3.04 15.47
CA PHE A 63 -0.28 3.34 16.84
C PHE A 63 0.51 2.49 17.83
N ASN A 64 1.19 3.14 18.77
CA ASN A 64 1.91 2.46 19.85
C ASN A 64 0.94 2.08 20.98
N VAL A 65 0.54 0.81 21.02
CA VAL A 65 -0.43 0.29 22.00
C VAL A 65 0.14 0.24 23.43
N GLY A 66 1.47 0.32 23.56
CA GLY A 66 2.20 0.35 24.82
C GLY A 66 3.32 -0.69 24.85
N GLN A 67 4.13 -0.67 25.92
CA GLN A 67 5.35 -1.49 26.04
C GLN A 67 5.09 -3.01 25.98
N ALA A 68 3.91 -3.48 26.35
CA ALA A 68 3.58 -4.91 26.39
C ALA A 68 3.11 -5.48 25.04
N THR A 69 2.53 -4.65 24.16
CA THR A 69 1.86 -5.10 22.93
C THR A 69 2.61 -4.68 21.67
N GLY A 70 3.45 -3.65 21.75
CA GLY A 70 4.19 -3.12 20.59
C GLY A 70 3.36 -2.20 19.68
N PRO A 71 3.93 -1.75 18.55
CA PRO A 71 3.21 -0.94 17.57
C PRO A 71 2.19 -1.78 16.79
N ALA A 72 1.05 -1.17 16.48
CA ALA A 72 0.06 -1.69 15.55
C ALA A 72 -0.04 -0.75 14.34
N THR A 73 0.17 -1.28 13.13
CA THR A 73 -0.12 -0.54 11.89
C THR A 73 -1.63 -0.55 11.66
N LEU A 74 -2.22 0.63 11.54
CA LEU A 74 -3.65 0.82 11.39
C LEU A 74 -4.07 1.02 9.92
N LEU A 75 -3.22 1.68 9.14
CA LEU A 75 -3.38 1.91 7.71
C LEU A 75 -1.99 1.93 7.07
N SER A 76 -1.88 1.39 5.86
CA SER A 76 -0.73 1.62 4.97
C SER A 76 -1.24 2.31 3.71
N SER A 77 -0.39 3.14 3.11
CA SER A 77 -0.75 3.83 1.87
C SER A 77 0.48 4.12 1.03
N TYR A 78 0.33 4.12 -0.29
CA TYR A 78 1.42 4.40 -1.22
C TYR A 78 0.89 5.02 -2.52
N LEU A 79 1.73 5.80 -3.19
CA LEU A 79 1.44 6.25 -4.55
C LEU A 79 1.55 5.07 -5.51
N GLN A 80 0.61 4.97 -6.43
CA GLN A 80 0.57 3.93 -7.45
C GLN A 80 0.25 4.55 -8.81
N LEU A 81 1.01 4.16 -9.83
CA LEU A 81 0.71 4.41 -11.24
C LEU A 81 0.76 3.07 -11.97
N ARG A 82 -0.27 2.73 -12.75
CA ARG A 82 -0.33 1.49 -13.54
C ARG A 82 -0.38 1.80 -15.03
N PRO A 83 0.75 2.09 -15.71
CA PRO A 83 0.76 2.68 -17.06
C PRO A 83 0.00 1.89 -18.13
N PHE A 84 -0.18 0.58 -17.91
CA PHE A 84 -0.83 -0.33 -18.86
C PHE A 84 -2.11 -0.96 -18.31
N SER A 85 -2.61 -0.51 -17.16
CA SER A 85 -3.89 -1.01 -16.65
C SER A 85 -5.01 -0.65 -17.64
N PRO A 86 -5.84 -1.62 -18.06
CA PRO A 86 -6.96 -1.34 -18.96
C PRO A 86 -8.09 -0.57 -18.27
N THR A 87 -8.11 -0.53 -16.94
CA THR A 87 -9.20 0.04 -16.15
C THR A 87 -8.81 1.28 -15.36
N ARG A 88 -7.56 1.37 -14.87
CA ARG A 88 -7.09 2.45 -14.00
C ARG A 88 -5.62 2.80 -14.28
N PRO A 89 -5.32 3.49 -15.40
CA PRO A 89 -3.96 3.89 -15.74
C PRO A 89 -3.45 5.15 -15.02
N ASP A 90 -4.20 5.63 -14.03
CA ASP A 90 -3.97 6.92 -13.38
C ASP A 90 -2.96 6.84 -12.22
N LEU A 91 -2.34 7.97 -11.88
CA LEU A 91 -1.58 8.16 -10.64
C LEU A 91 -2.54 8.42 -9.49
N LEU A 92 -2.56 7.52 -8.51
CA LEU A 92 -3.48 7.53 -7.37
C LEU A 92 -2.72 7.18 -6.09
N MET A 93 -3.37 7.37 -4.94
CA MET A 93 -2.89 6.81 -3.68
C MET A 93 -3.69 5.54 -3.37
N SER A 94 -3.02 4.40 -3.33
CA SER A 94 -3.59 3.19 -2.76
C SER A 94 -3.60 3.30 -1.24
N VAL A 95 -4.70 2.90 -0.61
CA VAL A 95 -4.86 2.86 0.84
C VAL A 95 -5.34 1.46 1.21
N GLU A 96 -4.52 0.79 2.02
CA GLU A 96 -4.82 -0.54 2.53
C GLU A 96 -5.68 -0.44 3.79
N PHE A 97 -6.93 -0.86 3.64
CA PHE A 97 -7.83 -1.21 4.75
C PHE A 97 -7.74 -2.72 5.02
N SER A 98 -8.20 -3.16 6.19
CA SER A 98 -8.03 -4.53 6.70
C SER A 98 -8.34 -5.67 5.70
N ASP A 99 -9.28 -5.46 4.81
CA ASP A 99 -9.75 -6.43 3.81
C ASP A 99 -9.85 -5.85 2.38
N GLN A 100 -9.41 -4.60 2.18
CA GLN A 100 -9.58 -3.89 0.91
C GLN A 100 -8.41 -2.96 0.62
N ASP A 101 -7.90 -2.98 -0.61
CA ASP A 101 -7.07 -1.90 -1.16
C ASP A 101 -7.96 -0.99 -2.00
N VAL A 102 -7.92 0.32 -1.69
CA VAL A 102 -8.72 1.33 -2.37
C VAL A 102 -7.81 2.40 -2.95
N ALA A 103 -7.89 2.57 -4.27
CA ALA A 103 -7.18 3.64 -4.97
C ALA A 103 -7.99 4.94 -4.96
N LEU A 104 -7.49 5.95 -4.25
CA LEU A 104 -8.11 7.26 -4.05
C LEU A 104 -7.41 8.35 -4.86
N ASP A 105 -8.21 9.26 -5.38
CA ASP A 105 -7.77 10.53 -5.95
C ASP A 105 -7.62 11.59 -4.82
N PRO A 106 -7.17 12.82 -5.12
CA PRO A 106 -7.02 13.86 -4.10
C PRO A 106 -8.30 14.15 -3.31
N ALA A 107 -9.46 14.19 -3.96
CA ALA A 107 -10.73 14.48 -3.29
C ALA A 107 -11.15 13.32 -2.35
N GLY A 108 -10.90 12.07 -2.76
CA GLY A 108 -11.10 10.90 -1.92
C GLY A 108 -10.17 10.88 -0.71
N LEU A 109 -8.92 11.32 -0.87
CA LEU A 109 -7.96 11.45 0.24
C LEU A 109 -8.40 12.53 1.25
N ASP A 110 -8.87 13.68 0.79
CA ASP A 110 -9.41 14.73 1.66
C ASP A 110 -10.64 14.22 2.43
N ALA A 111 -11.53 13.46 1.78
CA ALA A 111 -12.68 12.84 2.43
C ALA A 111 -12.27 11.78 3.48
N LEU A 112 -11.28 10.94 3.17
CA LEU A 112 -10.72 9.97 4.13
C LEU A 112 -10.11 10.70 5.34
N ALA A 113 -9.33 11.75 5.11
CA ALA A 113 -8.74 12.54 6.18
C ALA A 113 -9.81 13.16 7.10
N ALA A 114 -10.88 13.71 6.52
CA ALA A 114 -12.01 14.24 7.30
C ALA A 114 -12.66 13.16 8.18
N ALA A 115 -12.91 11.97 7.63
CA ALA A 115 -13.48 10.85 8.38
C ALA A 115 -12.57 10.39 9.55
N LEU A 116 -11.24 10.37 9.34
CA LEU A 116 -10.27 10.06 10.39
C LEU A 116 -10.28 11.11 11.51
N VAL A 117 -10.39 12.39 11.17
CA VAL A 117 -10.51 13.49 12.15
C VAL A 117 -11.80 13.38 12.96
N GLU A 118 -12.92 13.07 12.32
CA GLU A 118 -14.19 12.82 13.00
C GLU A 118 -14.10 11.64 13.96
N HIS A 119 -13.48 10.52 13.53
CA HIS A 119 -13.29 9.36 14.39
C HIS A 119 -12.37 9.67 15.58
N ALA A 120 -11.33 10.48 15.40
CA ALA A 120 -10.49 10.94 16.49
C ALA A 120 -11.30 11.72 17.56
N CYS A 121 -12.30 12.51 17.15
CA CYS A 121 -13.22 13.17 18.09
C CYS A 121 -14.07 12.15 18.87
N VAL A 122 -14.56 11.10 18.22
CA VAL A 122 -15.29 10.00 18.87
C VAL A 122 -14.42 9.30 19.91
N VAL A 123 -13.19 8.93 19.57
CA VAL A 123 -12.25 8.27 20.49
C VAL A 123 -11.95 9.14 21.71
N ARG A 124 -11.71 10.45 21.51
CA ARG A 124 -11.49 11.40 22.62
C ARG A 124 -12.72 11.54 23.51
N HIS A 125 -13.91 11.54 22.95
CA HIS A 125 -15.15 11.56 23.73
C HIS A 125 -15.31 10.27 24.55
N ALA A 126 -15.06 9.11 23.94
CA ALA A 126 -15.08 7.82 24.62
C ALA A 126 -14.06 7.77 25.77
N ALA A 127 -12.85 8.28 25.58
CA ALA A 127 -11.83 8.36 26.62
C ALA A 127 -12.30 9.17 27.84
N ARG A 128 -12.90 10.34 27.62
CA ARG A 128 -13.47 11.16 28.70
C ARG A 128 -14.61 10.44 29.43
N ARG A 129 -15.51 9.80 28.68
CA ARG A 129 -16.60 9.02 29.27
C ARG A 129 -16.08 7.84 30.10
N LEU A 130 -15.07 7.13 29.61
CA LEU A 130 -14.43 6.02 30.32
C LEU A 130 -13.78 6.48 31.63
N ALA A 131 -13.12 7.65 31.63
CA ALA A 131 -12.53 8.22 32.85
C ALA A 131 -13.59 8.45 33.94
N VAL A 132 -14.73 9.06 33.59
CA VAL A 132 -15.85 9.27 34.51
C VAL A 132 -16.40 7.94 35.05
N LEU A 133 -16.61 6.95 34.18
CA LEU A 133 -17.14 5.65 34.61
C LEU A 133 -16.21 4.97 35.63
N ARG A 134 -14.90 4.99 35.37
CA ARG A 134 -13.89 4.43 36.29
C ARG A 134 -13.88 5.10 37.65
N GLU A 135 -14.02 6.43 37.71
CA GLU A 135 -14.09 7.16 38.98
C GLU A 135 -15.37 6.85 39.77
N THR A 136 -16.48 6.59 39.06
CA THR A 136 -17.78 6.28 39.68
C THR A 136 -17.97 4.81 40.06
N GLY A 137 -16.96 3.95 39.87
CA GLY A 137 -16.98 2.55 40.32
C GLY A 137 -17.95 1.64 39.54
N ARG A 138 -18.26 1.97 38.28
CA ARG A 138 -18.97 1.08 37.34
C ARG A 138 -18.03 0.55 36.27
#